data_AF-A0A5C6NDL8-F1
#
_entry.id   AF-A0A5C6NDL8-F1
#
_cell.length_a   1.000
_cell.length_b   1.000
_cell.length_c   1.000
_cell.angle_alpha   90.00
_cell.angle_beta   90.00
_cell.angle_gamma   90.00
#
_symmetry.space_group_name_H-M   'P 1'
#
loop_
_entity.id
_entity.type
_entity.pdbx_description
1 polymer ?
#
loop_
_entity_poly.entity_id
_entity_poly.type
_entity_poly.pdbx_seq_one_letter_code
_entity_poly.pdbx_strand_id
1 'polypeptide(L)'
;MWNVTSLMGKEPELVCEGPTLTYGHELWVMTERTRSRVQAAKMSSAIREELGVEPLLLRVERNQMRWLGHPVRMPPGRLPGEVFRACPSGRRPPGRPRTRWRNYVSRLVWERLGIPPG
;
A
#
# COMPACT_ATOMS: atom_id res chain seq x y z
N MET A 1 -17.36 30.51 -10.91
CA MET A 1 -16.63 31.52 -10.11
C MET A 1 -16.24 30.85 -8.81
N TRP A 2 -15.01 30.34 -8.71
CA TRP A 2 -14.52 29.69 -7.49
C TRP A 2 -14.10 30.78 -6.50
N ASN A 3 -14.67 30.78 -5.30
CA ASN A 3 -14.46 31.84 -4.31
C ASN A 3 -13.25 31.52 -3.41
N VAL A 4 -12.38 32.49 -3.20
CA VAL A 4 -10.99 32.35 -2.70
C VAL A 4 -10.90 32.16 -1.17
N THR A 5 -12.02 32.23 -0.45
CA THR A 5 -12.03 32.21 1.03
C THR A 5 -11.98 30.84 1.70
N SER A 6 -11.91 29.72 0.96
CA SER A 6 -11.73 28.39 1.59
C SER A 6 -10.26 27.96 1.76
N LEU A 7 -9.31 28.86 1.48
CA LEU A 7 -7.86 28.62 1.49
C LEU A 7 -7.17 29.06 2.79
N MET A 8 -7.80 28.88 3.95
CA MET A 8 -7.17 29.15 5.25
C MET A 8 -7.40 27.95 6.17
N GLY A 9 -6.60 26.91 5.99
CA GLY A 9 -6.61 25.74 6.86
C GLY A 9 -5.90 24.50 6.31
N LYS A 10 -4.56 24.55 6.31
CA LYS A 10 -3.59 23.43 6.25
C LYS A 10 -3.00 23.02 4.89
N GLU A 11 -1.68 23.29 4.79
CA GLU A 11 -0.63 22.65 3.97
C GLU A 11 -0.92 22.43 2.47
N PRO A 12 -0.75 23.48 1.65
CA PRO A 12 -0.92 23.39 0.20
C PRO A 12 0.18 22.60 -0.54
N GLU A 13 1.29 22.22 0.12
CA GLU A 13 2.40 21.51 -0.53
C GLU A 13 2.21 19.97 -0.60
N LEU A 14 1.33 19.40 0.22
CA LEU A 14 1.10 17.94 0.24
C LEU A 14 -0.03 17.48 -0.70
N VAL A 15 -0.80 18.42 -1.27
CA VAL A 15 -2.00 18.11 -2.07
C VAL A 15 -1.63 17.66 -3.50
N CYS A 16 -0.54 18.17 -4.07
CA CYS A 16 -0.13 17.87 -5.44
C CYS A 16 0.78 16.63 -5.55
N GLU A 17 1.51 16.28 -4.49
CA GLU A 17 2.37 15.09 -4.39
C GLU A 17 1.59 13.85 -3.86
N GLY A 18 0.49 14.10 -3.16
CA GLY A 18 -0.41 13.08 -2.61
C GLY A 18 -0.92 12.07 -3.65
N PRO A 19 -1.33 12.42 -4.87
CA PRO A 19 -1.79 11.45 -5.85
C PRO A 19 -0.68 10.46 -6.16
N THR A 20 0.50 10.82 -6.65
CA THR A 20 1.47 9.83 -7.13
C THR A 20 2.01 8.91 -6.02
N LEU A 21 2.35 9.45 -4.84
CA LEU A 21 2.87 8.67 -3.71
C LEU A 21 1.79 7.92 -2.93
N THR A 22 0.58 8.47 -2.82
CA THR A 22 -0.55 7.78 -2.13
C THR A 22 -1.30 6.83 -3.08
N TYR A 23 -1.39 7.14 -4.37
CA TYR A 23 -2.09 6.36 -5.42
C TYR A 23 -1.26 5.19 -5.93
N GLY A 24 0.05 5.36 -6.17
CA GLY A 24 0.92 4.25 -6.59
C GLY A 24 0.98 3.13 -5.55
N HIS A 25 0.95 3.52 -4.28
CA HIS A 25 0.85 2.65 -3.12
C HIS A 25 -0.54 2.01 -2.98
N GLU A 26 -1.63 2.76 -3.16
CA GLU A 26 -2.99 2.20 -3.09
C GLU A 26 -3.34 1.24 -4.25
N LEU A 27 -2.69 1.37 -5.41
CA LEU A 27 -2.81 0.41 -6.52
C LEU A 27 -2.14 -0.94 -6.22
N TRP A 28 -1.22 -0.98 -5.25
CA TRP A 28 -0.56 -2.20 -4.77
C TRP A 28 -1.38 -2.97 -3.71
N VAL A 29 -2.60 -2.54 -3.40
CA VAL A 29 -3.49 -3.33 -2.54
C VAL A 29 -3.90 -4.60 -3.30
N MET A 30 -3.36 -5.75 -2.88
CA MET A 30 -3.84 -7.02 -3.39
C MET A 30 -5.16 -7.38 -2.72
N THR A 31 -6.25 -7.26 -3.48
CA THR A 31 -7.55 -7.81 -3.06
C THR A 31 -7.50 -9.34 -3.03
N GLU A 32 -8.40 -9.96 -2.26
CA GLU A 32 -8.53 -11.42 -2.20
C GLU A 32 -8.75 -12.01 -3.60
N ARG A 33 -9.57 -11.35 -4.44
CA ARG A 33 -9.79 -11.75 -5.83
C ARG A 33 -8.50 -11.73 -6.65
N THR A 34 -7.64 -10.72 -6.47
CA THR A 34 -6.34 -10.66 -7.15
C THR A 34 -5.40 -11.76 -6.61
N ARG A 35 -5.43 -12.01 -5.29
CA ARG A 35 -4.66 -13.07 -4.62
C ARG A 35 -5.02 -14.44 -5.16
N SER A 36 -6.32 -14.76 -5.21
CA SER A 36 -6.84 -16.00 -5.79
C SER A 36 -6.50 -16.13 -7.27
N ARG A 37 -6.57 -15.04 -8.05
CA ARG A 37 -6.20 -15.07 -9.48
C ARG A 37 -4.71 -15.28 -9.71
N VAL A 38 -3.84 -14.68 -8.90
CA VAL A 38 -2.39 -14.89 -8.97
C VAL A 38 -2.02 -16.30 -8.54
N GLN A 39 -2.71 -16.83 -7.53
CA GLN A 39 -2.56 -18.23 -7.10
C GLN A 39 -3.06 -19.22 -8.17
N ALA A 40 -4.16 -18.89 -8.85
CA ALA A 40 -4.75 -19.70 -9.91
C ALA A 40 -4.08 -19.53 -11.29
N ALA A 41 -3.31 -18.46 -11.50
CA ALA A 41 -2.56 -18.23 -12.72
C ALA A 41 -1.55 -19.37 -12.93
N LYS A 42 -1.79 -20.11 -14.01
CA LYS A 42 -1.65 -21.55 -14.17
C LYS A 42 -0.18 -22.02 -14.25
N MET A 43 0.33 -22.49 -13.12
CA MET A 43 1.30 -23.59 -12.97
C MET A 43 0.85 -24.37 -11.74
N SER A 44 0.85 -25.71 -11.76
CA SER A 44 0.42 -26.47 -10.59
C SER A 44 1.35 -26.14 -9.42
N SER A 45 0.80 -25.96 -8.21
CA SER A 45 1.59 -25.72 -7.01
C SER A 45 2.64 -26.83 -6.81
N ALA A 46 2.28 -28.06 -7.17
CA ALA A 46 3.16 -29.23 -7.14
C ALA A 46 4.39 -29.07 -8.05
N ILE A 47 4.22 -28.59 -9.29
CA ILE A 47 5.36 -28.36 -10.21
C ILE A 47 6.29 -27.26 -9.67
N ARG A 48 5.74 -26.21 -9.06
CA ARG A 48 6.56 -25.15 -8.47
C ARG A 48 7.33 -25.62 -7.24
N GLU A 49 6.70 -26.46 -6.42
CA GLU A 49 7.33 -27.06 -5.23
C GLU A 49 8.47 -28.00 -5.63
N GLU A 50 8.23 -28.86 -6.63
CA GLU A 50 9.23 -29.77 -7.19
C GLU A 50 10.43 -29.02 -7.81
N LEU A 51 10.15 -27.92 -8.52
CA LEU A 51 11.19 -27.09 -9.14
C LEU A 51 11.82 -26.06 -8.16
N GLY A 52 11.38 -26.01 -6.90
CA GLY A 52 11.84 -25.02 -5.91
C GLY A 52 11.55 -23.56 -6.31
N VAL A 53 10.56 -23.31 -7.16
CA VAL A 53 10.23 -21.98 -7.67
C VAL A 53 9.32 -21.27 -6.67
N GLU A 54 9.81 -20.17 -6.10
CA GLU A 54 9.03 -19.33 -5.19
C GLU A 54 7.72 -18.86 -5.86
N PRO A 55 6.54 -19.11 -5.25
CA PRO A 55 5.28 -18.58 -5.75
C PRO A 55 5.33 -17.06 -5.90
N LEU A 56 4.84 -16.55 -7.04
CA LEU A 56 4.83 -15.12 -7.36
C LEU A 56 4.20 -14.28 -6.23
N LEU A 57 3.18 -14.82 -5.57
CA LEU A 57 2.53 -14.19 -4.43
C LEU A 57 3.51 -13.90 -3.28
N LEU A 58 4.38 -14.86 -2.92
CA LEU A 58 5.37 -14.66 -1.86
C LEU A 58 6.37 -13.57 -2.23
N ARG A 59 6.81 -13.53 -3.49
CA ARG A 59 7.73 -12.49 -3.98
C ARG A 59 7.10 -11.10 -3.90
N VAL A 60 5.84 -10.97 -4.31
CA VAL A 60 5.10 -9.70 -4.27
C VAL A 60 4.91 -9.22 -2.83
N GLU A 61 4.43 -10.10 -1.95
CA GLU A 61 4.20 -9.79 -0.53
C GLU A 61 5.50 -9.44 0.20
N ARG A 62 6.60 -10.15 -0.07
CA ARG A 62 7.93 -9.84 0.46
C ARG A 62 8.41 -8.45 0.02
N ASN A 63 8.18 -8.09 -1.24
CA ASN A 63 8.54 -6.77 -1.76
C ASN A 63 7.70 -5.66 -1.12
N GLN A 64 6.41 -5.89 -0.86
CA GLN A 64 5.55 -4.96 -0.14
C GLN A 64 6.04 -4.71 1.29
N MET A 65 6.39 -5.76 2.03
CA MET A 65 6.93 -5.64 3.39
C MET A 65 8.32 -4.96 3.40
N ARG A 66 9.19 -5.26 2.43
CA ARG A 66 10.47 -4.56 2.25
C ARG A 66 10.28 -3.08 1.97
N TRP A 67 9.34 -2.75 1.08
CA TRP A 67 9.01 -1.37 0.78
C TRP A 67 8.47 -0.67 2.03
N LEU A 68 7.57 -1.28 2.82
CA LEU A 68 7.09 -0.71 4.09
C LEU A 68 8.22 -0.36 5.06
N GLY A 69 9.25 -1.19 5.12
CA GLY A 69 10.42 -0.91 5.95
C GLY A 69 11.17 0.37 5.55
N HIS A 70 11.08 0.80 4.29
CA HIS A 70 11.76 2.00 3.81
C HIS A 70 11.20 3.31 4.40
N PRO A 71 9.90 3.67 4.25
CA PRO A 71 9.32 4.86 4.87
C PRO A 71 9.32 4.77 6.40
N VAL A 72 9.20 3.58 7.00
CA VAL A 72 9.28 3.40 8.47
C VAL A 72 10.67 3.79 9.01
N ARG A 73 11.75 3.46 8.30
CA ARG A 73 13.12 3.83 8.66
C ARG A 73 13.53 5.22 8.19
N MET A 74 12.63 5.96 7.53
CA MET A 74 12.95 7.24 6.92
C MET A 74 12.98 8.37 7.98
N PRO A 75 14.05 9.19 8.04
CA PRO A 75 14.13 10.30 8.98
C PRO A 75 13.01 11.33 8.75
N PRO A 76 12.66 12.14 9.77
CA PRO A 76 11.73 13.26 9.60
C PRO A 76 12.30 14.30 8.60
N GLY A 77 11.45 15.11 7.99
CA GLY A 77 11.83 16.09 6.97
C GLY A 77 11.86 15.54 5.54
N ARG A 78 11.53 14.25 5.34
CA ARG A 78 11.41 13.64 4.01
C ARG A 78 9.96 13.43 3.64
N LEU A 79 9.54 14.09 2.55
CA LEU A 79 8.17 14.06 2.04
C LEU A 79 7.57 12.64 1.91
N PRO A 80 8.26 11.62 1.36
CA PRO A 80 7.65 10.29 1.25
C PRO A 80 7.31 9.65 2.61
N GLY A 81 8.17 9.85 3.61
CA GLY A 81 7.95 9.36 4.97
C GLY A 81 6.83 10.12 5.68
N GLU A 82 6.75 11.44 5.45
CA GLU A 82 5.68 12.30 6.00
C GLU A 82 4.32 11.98 5.39
N VAL A 83 4.23 11.86 4.07
CA VAL A 83 3.02 11.44 3.34
C VAL A 83 2.57 10.05 3.79
N PHE A 84 3.51 9.11 3.98
CA PHE A 84 3.19 7.76 4.47
C PHE A 84 2.59 7.78 5.89
N ARG A 85 3.14 8.63 6.78
CA ARG A 85 2.66 8.80 8.17
C ARG A 85 1.36 9.59 8.23
N ALA A 86 1.08 10.46 7.26
CA ALA A 86 -0.14 11.22 7.21
C ALA A 86 -1.40 10.32 7.22
N CYS A 87 -2.45 10.78 7.90
CA CYS A 87 -3.75 10.12 7.92
C CYS A 87 -4.82 11.10 7.42
N PRO A 88 -4.92 11.33 6.10
CA PRO A 88 -5.87 12.30 5.57
C PRO A 88 -7.30 11.82 5.85
N SER A 89 -8.06 12.65 6.57
CA SER A 89 -9.48 12.47 6.86
C SER A 89 -10.33 12.86 5.67
N GLY A 90 -11.41 12.12 5.39
CA GLY A 90 -12.33 12.40 4.29
C GLY A 90 -12.99 11.15 3.70
N ARG A 91 -13.99 11.35 2.84
CA ARG A 91 -14.62 10.25 2.09
C ARG A 91 -13.76 9.89 0.88
N ARG A 92 -13.62 8.59 0.62
CA ARG A 92 -12.95 8.10 -0.59
C ARG A 92 -13.89 8.21 -1.79
N PRO A 93 -13.39 8.64 -2.97
CA PRO A 93 -14.19 8.66 -4.17
C PRO A 93 -14.61 7.23 -4.59
N PRO A 94 -15.75 7.08 -5.27
CA PRO A 94 -16.20 5.80 -5.80
C PRO A 94 -15.17 5.23 -6.79
N GLY A 95 -15.04 3.90 -6.80
CA GLY A 95 -14.08 3.17 -7.64
C GLY A 95 -12.72 2.85 -6.99
N ARG A 96 -12.38 3.47 -5.84
CA ARG A 96 -11.13 3.18 -5.13
C ARG A 96 -11.27 1.98 -4.18
N PRO A 97 -10.23 1.12 -4.03
CA PRO A 97 -10.21 0.12 -2.96
C PRO A 97 -10.56 0.74 -1.60
N ARG A 98 -11.51 0.12 -0.89
CA ARG A 98 -11.95 0.57 0.44
C ARG A 98 -10.80 0.51 1.46
N THR A 99 -9.88 -0.43 1.29
CA THR A 99 -8.71 -0.63 2.15
C THR A 99 -7.56 0.27 1.70
N ARG A 100 -6.94 1.00 2.64
CA ARG A 100 -5.66 1.70 2.38
C ARG A 100 -4.55 0.66 2.28
N TRP A 101 -3.56 0.87 1.42
CA TRP A 101 -2.39 -0.01 1.37
C TRP A 101 -1.68 -0.13 2.71
N ARG A 102 -1.55 0.95 3.49
CA ARG A 102 -0.96 0.89 4.84
C ARG A 102 -1.66 -0.16 5.69
N ASN A 103 -2.99 -0.09 5.77
CA ASN A 103 -3.79 -1.07 6.52
C ASN A 103 -3.63 -2.50 5.96
N TYR A 104 -3.56 -2.62 4.63
CA TYR A 104 -3.34 -3.92 3.98
C TYR A 104 -1.97 -4.51 4.31
N VAL A 105 -0.87 -3.75 4.17
CA VAL A 105 0.48 -4.28 4.43
C VAL A 105 0.73 -4.45 5.92
N SER A 106 0.16 -3.61 6.78
CA SER A 106 0.12 -3.83 8.22
C SER A 106 -0.54 -5.17 8.59
N ARG A 107 -1.67 -5.50 7.95
CA ARG A 107 -2.32 -6.81 8.11
C ARG A 107 -1.46 -7.94 7.53
N LEU A 108 -0.82 -7.72 6.39
CA LEU A 108 0.07 -8.71 5.76
C LEU A 108 1.28 -9.04 6.65
N VAL A 109 1.88 -8.03 7.29
CA VAL A 109 2.97 -8.20 8.26
C VAL A 109 2.50 -9.05 9.44
N TRP A 110 1.29 -8.79 9.96
CA TRP A 110 0.68 -9.63 10.98
C TRP A 110 0.47 -11.08 10.50
N GLU A 111 -0.16 -11.28 9.34
CA GLU A 111 -0.42 -12.60 8.75
C GLU A 111 0.85 -13.42 8.48
N ARG A 112 1.96 -12.76 8.10
CA ARG A 112 3.20 -13.42 7.70
C ARG A 112 4.25 -13.54 8.80
N LEU A 113 4.30 -12.59 9.74
CA LEU A 113 5.36 -12.48 10.74
C LEU A 113 4.85 -12.44 12.19
N GLY A 114 3.54 -12.35 12.43
CA GLY A 114 2.97 -12.28 13.78
C GLY A 114 3.28 -10.98 14.53
N ILE A 115 3.70 -9.92 13.81
CA ILE A 115 4.01 -8.61 14.40
C ILE A 115 2.73 -7.75 14.33
N PRO A 116 2.13 -7.36 15.47
CA PRO A 116 0.87 -6.62 15.46
C PRO A 116 1.08 -5.22 14.85
N PRO A 117 0.07 -4.70 14.14
CA PRO A 117 0.13 -3.33 13.64
C PRO A 117 0.10 -2.35 14.81
N GLY A 118 1.11 -1.49 14.90
CA GLY A 118 1.17 -0.37 15.85
C GLY A 118 0.32 0.83 15.45
#